data_AF-N1PDP5-F1
#
_entry.id   AF-N1PDP5-F1
#
_cell.length_a   1.000
_cell.length_b   1.000
_cell.length_c   1.000
_cell.angle_alpha   90.00
_cell.angle_beta   90.00
_cell.angle_gamma   90.00
#
_symmetry.space_group_name_H-M   'P 1'
#
loop_
_entity.id
_entity.type
_entity.pdbx_description
1 polymer ?
#
loop_
_entity_poly.entity_id
_entity_poly.type
_entity_poly.pdbx_seq_one_letter_code
_entity_poly.pdbx_strand_id
1 'polypeptide(L)'
;MALHTICGVQQDYVKPQILFIIEFLIMSLHVSLDDIQSFSSKSGEDEARKVYPRVRAWTEDAESRRTVCHAGQVLRIAQTFEKTGLRDFYAVAAYQATLKLWVHGMVTSNAARRNGEKTPVVNRPAQTSAITFEAVSQASHILLDDEGDKASKSFKLLGHGVPGLRTPGLNHNTAQNRGFCSLHGSKGLMFLAQDILKRSFPESRNGLLPLVENLANLMNELGKLSGK
;
A
#
# COMPACT_ATOMS: atom_id res chain seq x y z
N MET A 1 0.52 -14.33 55.62
CA MET A 1 -0.69 -14.16 54.79
C MET A 1 -0.27 -13.43 53.52
N ALA A 2 0.42 -14.17 52.66
CA ALA A 2 0.99 -13.72 51.39
C ALA A 2 0.05 -14.12 50.25
N LEU A 3 0.24 -13.46 49.10
CA LEU A 3 -0.42 -13.68 47.79
C LEU A 3 -1.61 -12.76 47.50
N HIS A 4 -1.32 -11.48 47.26
CA HIS A 4 -2.14 -10.66 46.38
C HIS A 4 -1.26 -9.71 45.56
N THR A 5 -0.38 -10.28 44.74
CA THR A 5 0.32 -9.54 43.69
C THR A 5 0.62 -10.55 42.58
N ILE A 6 0.54 -10.10 41.33
CA ILE A 6 0.62 -10.87 40.07
C ILE A 6 -0.76 -11.32 39.55
N CYS A 7 -1.63 -10.35 39.26
CA CYS A 7 -2.55 -10.45 38.13
C CYS A 7 -2.41 -9.17 37.30
N GLY A 8 -1.19 -8.97 36.78
CA GLY A 8 -0.95 -8.06 35.67
C GLY A 8 -0.96 -8.91 34.42
N VAL A 9 -1.98 -8.72 33.58
CA VAL A 9 -2.05 -9.27 32.23
C VAL A 9 -0.78 -8.86 31.49
N GLN A 10 0.18 -9.77 31.39
CA GLN A 10 1.29 -9.65 30.46
C GLN A 10 0.71 -9.90 29.07
N GLN A 11 0.11 -8.87 28.49
CA GLN A 11 -0.23 -8.89 27.07
C GLN A 11 1.09 -9.05 26.33
N ASP A 12 1.28 -10.20 25.68
CA ASP A 12 2.49 -10.54 24.94
C ASP A 12 2.85 -9.38 24.00
N TYR A 13 3.81 -8.55 24.40
CA TYR A 13 4.30 -7.43 23.62
C TYR A 13 5.13 -8.01 22.48
N VAL A 14 4.48 -8.40 21.39
CA VAL A 14 5.16 -8.82 20.18
C VAL A 14 5.83 -7.59 19.59
N LYS A 15 7.16 -7.61 19.53
CA LYS A 15 7.96 -6.50 18.98
C LYS A 15 7.51 -6.19 17.54
N PRO A 16 7.38 -4.91 17.14
CA PRO A 16 6.97 -4.53 15.78
C PRO A 16 7.79 -5.19 14.68
N GLN A 17 9.09 -5.42 14.92
CA GLN A 17 9.99 -6.08 13.98
C GLN A 17 9.58 -7.53 13.69
N ILE A 18 9.07 -8.25 14.69
CA ILE A 18 8.62 -9.64 14.53
C ILE A 18 7.34 -9.66 13.68
N LEU A 19 6.37 -8.81 14.00
CA LEU A 19 5.14 -8.66 13.21
C LEU A 19 5.46 -8.27 11.76
N PHE A 20 6.38 -7.32 11.57
CA PHE A 20 6.83 -6.90 10.26
C PHE A 20 7.39 -8.08 9.44
N ILE A 21 8.26 -8.90 10.04
CA ILE A 21 8.85 -10.06 9.38
C ILE A 21 7.76 -11.09 9.03
N ILE A 22 6.82 -11.36 9.94
CA ILE A 22 5.71 -12.29 9.69
C ILE A 22 4.88 -11.81 8.50
N GLU A 23 4.44 -10.55 8.50
CA GLU A 23 3.65 -9.97 7.40
C GLU A 23 4.42 -10.00 6.08
N PHE A 24 5.72 -9.69 6.10
CA PHE A 24 6.59 -9.76 4.93
C PHE A 24 6.75 -11.18 4.37
N LEU A 25 6.93 -12.18 5.25
CA LEU A 25 7.07 -13.57 4.85
C LEU A 25 5.76 -14.09 4.26
N ILE A 26 4.63 -13.85 4.92
CA ILE A 26 3.32 -14.24 4.41
C ILE A 26 3.10 -13.60 3.04
N MET A 27 3.30 -12.29 2.90
CA MET A 27 3.21 -11.58 1.62
C MET A 27 4.08 -12.23 0.52
N SER A 28 5.29 -12.68 0.86
CA SER A 28 6.26 -13.21 -0.12
C SER A 28 5.91 -14.61 -0.63
N LEU A 29 5.07 -15.38 0.08
CA LEU A 29 4.66 -16.72 -0.33
C LEU A 29 3.58 -16.75 -1.43
N HIS A 30 2.91 -15.63 -1.66
CA HIS A 30 1.69 -15.56 -2.46
C HIS A 30 1.93 -15.03 -3.90
N VAL A 31 3.18 -14.74 -4.27
CA VAL A 31 3.53 -14.20 -5.58
C VAL A 31 4.97 -14.52 -5.98
N SER A 32 5.21 -14.79 -7.27
CA SER A 32 6.55 -14.91 -7.83
C SER A 32 7.29 -13.58 -7.73
N LEU A 33 8.36 -13.55 -6.93
CA LEU A 33 9.22 -12.37 -6.79
C LEU A 33 9.82 -11.96 -8.15
N ASP A 34 10.24 -12.94 -8.94
CA ASP A 34 10.87 -12.73 -10.23
C ASP A 34 9.91 -12.08 -11.23
N ASP A 35 8.64 -12.48 -11.23
CA ASP A 35 7.64 -11.87 -12.12
C ASP A 35 7.35 -10.42 -11.73
N ILE A 36 7.20 -10.13 -10.43
CA ILE A 36 7.00 -8.76 -9.95
C ILE A 36 8.22 -7.88 -10.24
N GLN A 37 9.42 -8.40 -9.99
CA GLN A 37 10.66 -7.68 -10.24
C GLN A 37 10.87 -7.42 -11.74
N SER A 38 10.65 -8.44 -12.59
CA SER A 38 10.75 -8.31 -14.05
C SER A 38 9.76 -7.29 -14.59
N PHE A 39 8.52 -7.28 -14.08
CA PHE A 39 7.50 -6.30 -14.43
C PHE A 39 7.90 -4.86 -14.07
N SER A 40 8.60 -4.69 -12.95
CA SER A 40 9.09 -3.40 -12.47
C SER A 40 10.49 -3.01 -12.96
N SER A 41 11.12 -3.85 -13.78
CA SER A 41 12.52 -3.68 -14.13
C SER A 41 12.74 -2.51 -15.08
N LYS A 42 13.89 -1.84 -14.93
CA LYS A 42 14.31 -0.72 -15.79
C LYS A 42 14.58 -1.14 -17.24
N SER A 43 14.69 -2.46 -17.50
CA SER A 43 14.88 -3.05 -18.83
C SER A 43 13.66 -2.94 -19.75
N GLY A 44 12.55 -2.36 -19.27
CA GLY A 44 11.54 -1.76 -20.14
C GLY A 44 10.31 -2.62 -20.38
N GLU A 45 9.42 -2.04 -21.20
CA GLU A 45 8.10 -2.56 -21.58
C GLU A 45 8.15 -4.01 -22.09
N ASP A 46 9.26 -4.42 -22.70
CA ASP A 46 9.41 -5.76 -23.27
C ASP A 46 9.48 -6.87 -22.22
N GLU A 47 10.22 -6.67 -21.12
CA GLU A 47 10.24 -7.63 -20.00
C GLU A 47 8.90 -7.63 -19.27
N ALA A 48 8.30 -6.45 -19.07
CA ALA A 48 6.96 -6.34 -18.52
C ALA A 48 5.93 -7.08 -19.38
N ARG A 49 6.02 -7.00 -20.72
CA ARG A 49 5.10 -7.66 -21.66
C ARG A 49 5.22 -9.19 -21.60
N LYS A 50 6.43 -9.73 -21.37
CA LYS A 50 6.65 -11.18 -21.23
C LYS A 50 5.98 -11.75 -19.98
N VAL A 51 6.05 -11.02 -18.86
CA VAL A 51 5.48 -11.48 -17.58
C VAL A 51 4.02 -11.06 -17.38
N TYR A 52 3.54 -10.08 -18.15
CA TYR A 52 2.19 -9.51 -18.00
C TYR A 52 1.06 -10.55 -17.95
N PRO A 53 1.01 -11.61 -18.80
CA PRO A 53 -0.05 -12.61 -18.69
C PRO A 53 -0.09 -13.31 -17.33
N ARG A 54 1.07 -13.64 -16.75
CA ARG A 54 1.17 -14.27 -15.43
C ARG A 54 0.79 -13.30 -14.32
N VAL A 55 1.29 -12.07 -14.39
CA VAL A 55 0.96 -11.01 -13.42
C VAL A 55 -0.54 -10.67 -13.46
N ARG A 56 -1.14 -10.63 -14.65
CA ARG A 56 -2.59 -10.40 -14.82
C ARG A 56 -3.40 -11.53 -14.23
N ALA A 57 -3.06 -12.78 -14.51
CA ALA A 57 -3.72 -13.93 -13.89
C ALA A 57 -3.62 -13.86 -12.36
N TRP A 58 -2.42 -13.58 -11.83
CA TRP A 58 -2.23 -13.39 -10.39
C TRP A 58 -3.16 -12.33 -9.80
N THR A 59 -3.33 -11.17 -10.46
CA THR A 59 -4.22 -10.12 -9.92
C THR A 59 -5.69 -10.53 -9.79
N GLU A 60 -6.13 -11.54 -10.52
CA GLU A 60 -7.50 -12.08 -10.44
C GLU A 60 -7.65 -13.10 -9.27
N ASP A 61 -6.53 -13.62 -8.75
CA ASP A 61 -6.51 -14.67 -7.72
C ASP A 61 -6.76 -14.15 -6.28
N ALA A 62 -7.26 -15.04 -5.43
CA ALA A 62 -7.38 -14.79 -3.98
C ALA A 62 -6.01 -14.61 -3.28
N GLU A 63 -4.96 -15.21 -3.83
CA GLU A 63 -3.60 -15.10 -3.31
C GLU A 63 -3.06 -13.67 -3.49
N SER A 64 -3.40 -13.00 -4.60
CA SER A 64 -3.08 -11.59 -4.84
C SER A 64 -3.73 -10.68 -3.81
N ARG A 65 -5.01 -10.90 -3.51
CA ARG A 65 -5.74 -10.10 -2.50
C ARG A 65 -5.15 -10.26 -1.11
N ARG A 66 -4.73 -11.49 -0.75
CA ARG A 66 -3.96 -11.74 0.48
C ARG A 66 -2.64 -11.01 0.46
N THR A 67 -1.89 -11.10 -0.64
CA THR A 67 -0.59 -10.42 -0.82
C THR A 67 -0.70 -8.93 -0.54
N VAL A 68 -1.66 -8.23 -1.17
CA VAL A 68 -1.81 -6.77 -0.99
C VAL A 68 -2.27 -6.40 0.41
N CYS A 69 -3.08 -7.22 1.07
CA CYS A 69 -3.42 -6.99 2.47
C CYS A 69 -2.18 -7.09 3.37
N HIS A 70 -1.38 -8.15 3.24
CA HIS A 70 -0.16 -8.32 4.04
C HIS A 70 0.88 -7.22 3.71
N ALA A 71 1.00 -6.81 2.44
CA ALA A 71 1.84 -5.68 2.06
C ALA A 71 1.39 -4.35 2.70
N GLY A 72 0.07 -4.13 2.83
CA GLY A 72 -0.47 -2.99 3.58
C GLY A 72 -0.08 -3.02 5.06
N GLN A 73 -0.12 -4.20 5.69
CA GLN A 73 0.34 -4.37 7.07
C GLN A 73 1.84 -4.13 7.23
N VAL A 74 2.68 -4.58 6.29
CA VAL A 74 4.12 -4.27 6.27
C VAL A 74 4.36 -2.76 6.34
N LEU A 75 3.68 -1.98 5.49
CA LEU A 75 3.81 -0.51 5.49
C LEU A 75 3.21 0.17 6.72
N ARG A 76 2.15 -0.40 7.31
CA ARG A 76 1.60 0.06 8.59
C ARG A 76 2.60 -0.11 9.74
N ILE A 77 3.15 -1.32 9.87
CA ILE A 77 4.08 -1.67 10.93
C ILE A 77 5.41 -0.91 10.75
N ALA A 78 5.85 -0.67 9.51
CA ALA A 78 7.02 0.16 9.23
C ALA A 78 6.92 1.55 9.86
N GLN A 79 5.72 2.13 9.94
CA GLN A 79 5.49 3.45 10.53
C GLN A 79 5.59 3.45 12.07
N THR A 80 5.53 2.29 12.72
CA THR A 80 5.65 2.17 14.18
C THR A 80 7.08 1.89 14.65
N PHE A 81 8.03 1.76 13.72
CA PHE A 81 9.43 1.55 14.05
C PHE A 81 10.01 2.79 14.74
N GLU A 82 10.97 2.56 15.62
CA GLU A 82 11.78 3.63 16.19
C GLU A 82 12.51 4.41 15.08
N LYS A 83 12.85 5.67 15.37
CA LYS A 83 13.65 6.50 14.46
C LYS A 83 14.91 5.74 14.05
N THR A 84 15.21 5.75 12.76
CA THR A 84 16.33 5.08 12.09
C THR A 84 16.24 3.55 12.04
N GLY A 85 15.11 2.97 12.46
CA GLY A 85 14.87 1.52 12.45
C GLY A 85 14.52 0.96 11.07
N LEU A 86 13.95 1.77 10.17
CA LEU A 86 13.55 1.36 8.82
C LEU A 86 14.75 1.41 7.85
N ARG A 87 15.76 0.58 8.11
CA ARG A 87 17.01 0.45 7.33
C ARG A 87 17.30 -0.99 6.94
N ASP A 88 18.35 -1.18 6.14
CA ASP A 88 18.87 -2.49 5.73
C ASP A 88 17.74 -3.40 5.18
N PHE A 89 17.56 -4.58 5.78
CA PHE A 89 16.51 -5.53 5.43
C PHE A 89 15.10 -4.90 5.47
N TYR A 90 14.79 -4.08 6.47
CA TYR A 90 13.45 -3.52 6.64
C TYR A 90 13.11 -2.52 5.54
N ALA A 91 14.10 -1.73 5.07
CA ALA A 91 13.92 -0.83 3.95
C ALA A 91 13.66 -1.60 2.64
N VAL A 92 14.40 -2.69 2.41
CA VAL A 92 14.21 -3.57 1.24
C VAL A 92 12.83 -4.24 1.28
N ALA A 93 12.43 -4.75 2.45
CA ALA A 93 11.13 -5.39 2.64
C ALA A 93 9.96 -4.42 2.44
N ALA A 94 10.07 -3.18 2.94
CA ALA A 94 9.09 -2.13 2.69
C ALA A 94 9.00 -1.80 1.19
N TYR A 95 10.14 -1.70 0.49
CA TYR A 95 10.16 -1.53 -0.95
C TYR A 95 9.47 -2.68 -1.71
N GLN A 96 9.75 -3.91 -1.30
CA GLN A 96 9.12 -5.10 -1.86
C GLN A 96 7.61 -5.15 -1.64
N ALA A 97 7.12 -4.64 -0.51
CA ALA A 97 5.69 -4.49 -0.25
C ALA A 97 5.07 -3.43 -1.17
N THR A 98 5.71 -2.26 -1.31
CA THR A 98 5.27 -1.20 -2.22
C THR A 98 5.19 -1.68 -3.67
N LEU A 99 6.18 -2.45 -4.14
CA LEU A 99 6.17 -3.02 -5.49
C LEU A 99 4.95 -3.89 -5.74
N LYS A 100 4.64 -4.82 -4.84
CA LYS A 100 3.49 -5.73 -4.99
C LYS A 100 2.17 -4.97 -5.02
N LEU A 101 2.02 -3.96 -4.15
CA LEU A 101 0.85 -3.06 -4.14
C LEU A 101 0.72 -2.28 -5.45
N TRP A 102 1.83 -1.76 -5.98
CA TRP A 102 1.87 -0.98 -7.20
C TRP A 102 1.56 -1.82 -8.45
N VAL A 103 2.20 -2.98 -8.59
CA VAL A 103 1.94 -3.91 -9.70
C VAL A 103 0.47 -4.32 -9.71
N HIS A 104 -0.07 -4.70 -8.54
CA HIS A 104 -1.47 -5.02 -8.41
C HIS A 104 -2.37 -3.86 -8.88
N GLY A 105 -2.17 -2.67 -8.32
CA GLY A 105 -2.99 -1.50 -8.63
C GLY A 105 -2.93 -1.07 -10.11
N MET A 106 -1.75 -1.15 -10.73
CA MET A 106 -1.59 -0.85 -12.15
C MET A 106 -2.36 -1.82 -13.05
N VAL A 107 -2.24 -3.12 -12.78
CA VAL A 107 -2.85 -4.15 -13.62
C VAL A 107 -4.37 -4.13 -13.46
N THR A 108 -4.89 -3.98 -12.24
CA THR A 108 -6.33 -3.88 -11.99
C THR A 108 -6.92 -2.58 -12.54
N SER A 109 -6.19 -1.46 -12.45
CA SER A 109 -6.61 -0.18 -13.06
C SER A 109 -6.73 -0.29 -14.57
N ASN A 110 -5.74 -0.90 -15.23
CA ASN A 110 -5.76 -1.09 -16.67
C ASN A 110 -6.88 -2.05 -17.10
N ALA A 111 -7.15 -3.09 -16.32
CA ALA A 111 -8.27 -4.00 -16.57
C ALA A 111 -9.63 -3.27 -16.48
N ALA A 112 -9.86 -2.47 -15.44
CA ALA A 112 -11.09 -1.69 -15.28
C ALA A 112 -11.30 -0.70 -16.44
N ARG A 113 -10.22 -0.02 -16.89
CA ARG A 113 -10.28 0.89 -18.05
C ARG A 113 -10.63 0.17 -19.36
N ARG A 114 -10.10 -1.04 -19.59
CA ARG A 114 -10.36 -1.83 -20.81
C ARG A 114 -11.75 -2.45 -20.83
N ASN A 115 -12.28 -2.83 -19.67
CA ASN A 115 -13.61 -3.43 -19.56
C ASN A 115 -14.75 -2.40 -19.66
N GLY A 116 -14.44 -1.11 -19.84
CA GLY A 116 -15.45 -0.08 -20.03
C GLY A 116 -16.30 0.17 -18.79
N GLU A 117 -15.82 -0.21 -17.60
CA GLU A 117 -16.37 0.28 -16.33
C GLU A 117 -16.10 1.78 -16.26
N LYS A 118 -16.98 2.55 -16.90
CA LYS A 118 -17.06 3.98 -16.76
C LYS A 118 -17.36 4.25 -15.28
N THR A 119 -16.38 4.77 -14.56
CA THR A 119 -16.68 5.69 -13.45
C THR A 119 -17.76 6.66 -13.93
N PRO A 120 -18.89 6.82 -13.22
CA PRO A 120 -19.94 7.71 -13.67
C PRO A 120 -19.40 9.14 -13.68
N VAL A 121 -19.17 9.67 -14.88
CA VAL A 121 -18.91 11.08 -15.11
C VAL A 121 -20.23 11.80 -14.86
N VAL A 122 -20.35 12.46 -13.70
CA VAL A 122 -21.48 13.34 -13.40
C VAL A 122 -21.24 14.67 -14.11
N ASN A 123 -21.87 14.85 -15.27
CA ASN A 123 -22.23 16.17 -15.75
C ASN A 123 -23.41 16.66 -14.90
N ARG A 124 -23.24 17.67 -14.05
CA ARG A 124 -24.38 18.39 -13.46
C ARG A 124 -24.24 19.89 -13.73
N PRO A 125 -25.28 20.55 -14.28
CA PRO A 125 -25.33 22.00 -14.37
C PRO A 125 -25.60 22.60 -12.98
N ALA A 126 -25.08 23.81 -12.78
CA ALA A 126 -25.14 24.58 -11.54
C ALA A 126 -26.57 24.71 -10.98
N GLN A 127 -26.73 24.44 -9.68
CA GLN A 127 -27.70 25.15 -8.83
C GLN A 127 -27.45 24.87 -7.34
N THR A 128 -27.37 25.99 -6.63
CA THR A 128 -27.13 26.28 -5.22
C THR A 128 -28.11 25.57 -4.29
N SER A 129 -27.62 24.99 -3.17
CA SER A 129 -28.23 25.03 -1.81
C SER A 129 -27.47 24.12 -0.85
N ALA A 130 -27.19 24.64 0.34
CA ALA A 130 -26.50 23.96 1.44
C ALA A 130 -27.35 22.86 2.09
N ILE A 131 -26.67 22.00 2.84
CA ILE A 131 -27.12 21.01 3.85
C ILE A 131 -27.00 19.54 3.40
N THR A 132 -26.21 18.79 4.20
CA THR A 132 -25.96 17.32 4.20
C THR A 132 -25.21 16.74 3.00
N PHE A 133 -23.88 16.65 3.13
CA PHE A 133 -22.98 15.94 2.19
C PHE A 133 -22.66 14.52 2.68
N GLU A 134 -23.69 13.76 3.07
CA GLU A 134 -23.60 12.33 3.43
C GLU A 134 -24.10 11.39 2.31
N ALA A 135 -24.02 11.82 1.05
CA ALA A 135 -24.48 11.02 -0.08
C ALA A 135 -23.46 10.95 -1.23
N VAL A 136 -22.20 10.66 -0.89
CA VAL A 136 -21.24 10.02 -1.82
C VAL A 136 -20.92 8.64 -1.25
N SER A 137 -21.73 7.65 -1.62
CA SER A 137 -21.62 6.23 -1.22
C SER A 137 -22.25 5.39 -2.34
N GLN A 138 -21.73 4.25 -2.80
CA GLN A 138 -20.70 3.37 -2.27
C GLN A 138 -19.88 2.70 -3.40
N ALA A 139 -18.60 3.05 -3.54
CA ALA A 139 -17.58 2.01 -3.68
C ALA A 139 -16.91 1.92 -2.31
N SER A 140 -17.06 0.79 -1.62
CA SER A 140 -16.46 0.60 -0.29
C SER A 140 -14.94 0.72 -0.40
N HIS A 141 -14.38 1.85 0.04
CA HIS A 141 -12.93 2.00 0.18
C HIS A 141 -12.44 0.99 1.22
N ILE A 142 -11.46 0.17 0.85
CA ILE A 142 -10.92 -0.88 1.71
C ILE A 142 -9.54 -0.44 2.16
N LEU A 143 -9.36 -0.29 3.47
CA LEU A 143 -8.08 0.05 4.07
C LEU A 143 -7.27 -1.22 4.31
N LEU A 144 -6.20 -1.39 3.53
CA LEU A 144 -5.31 -2.55 3.64
C LEU A 144 -4.40 -2.48 4.87
N ASP A 145 -4.24 -1.29 5.44
CA ASP A 145 -3.51 -0.99 6.67
C ASP A 145 -4.43 -0.89 7.90
N ASP A 146 -5.60 -1.53 7.88
CA ASP A 146 -6.50 -1.64 9.03
C ASP A 146 -6.55 -3.08 9.53
N GLU A 147 -6.36 -3.26 10.84
CA GLU A 147 -6.36 -4.59 11.45
C GLU A 147 -7.80 -5.05 11.68
N GLY A 148 -8.28 -5.97 10.84
CA GLY A 148 -9.49 -6.75 11.13
C GLY A 148 -10.84 -6.17 10.67
N ASP A 149 -10.85 -5.12 9.83
CA ASP A 149 -12.08 -4.58 9.27
C ASP A 149 -12.89 -5.64 8.50
N LYS A 150 -14.23 -5.59 8.64
CA LYS A 150 -15.16 -6.45 7.89
C LYS A 150 -15.00 -6.24 6.39
N ALA A 151 -14.74 -5.01 5.95
CA ALA A 151 -14.51 -4.70 4.55
C ALA A 151 -13.22 -5.36 4.03
N SER A 152 -12.16 -5.41 4.85
CA SER A 152 -10.92 -6.13 4.53
C SER A 152 -11.13 -7.65 4.41
N LYS A 153 -12.02 -8.25 5.20
CA LYS A 153 -12.39 -9.67 5.04
C LYS A 153 -13.16 -9.91 3.74
N SER A 154 -14.13 -9.05 3.43
CA SER A 154 -14.90 -9.13 2.18
C SER A 154 -14.01 -8.93 0.95
N PHE A 155 -13.05 -8.00 1.00
CA PHE A 155 -12.07 -7.81 -0.07
C PHE A 155 -11.20 -9.06 -0.24
N LYS A 156 -10.62 -9.60 0.84
CA LYS A 156 -9.82 -10.84 0.77
C LYS A 156 -10.60 -11.98 0.11
N LEU A 157 -11.87 -12.16 0.48
CA LEU A 157 -12.70 -13.24 -0.03
C LEU A 157 -13.20 -13.01 -1.46
N LEU A 158 -13.79 -11.85 -1.73
CA LEU A 158 -14.60 -11.57 -2.92
C LEU A 158 -13.97 -10.57 -3.90
N GLY A 159 -12.93 -9.84 -3.50
CA GLY A 159 -12.30 -8.80 -4.33
C GLY A 159 -13.13 -7.54 -4.56
N HIS A 160 -14.21 -7.36 -3.80
CA HIS A 160 -15.05 -6.15 -3.89
C HIS A 160 -14.46 -4.96 -3.15
N GLY A 161 -14.65 -3.77 -3.74
CA GLY A 161 -14.22 -2.49 -3.19
C GLY A 161 -12.95 -1.94 -3.84
N VAL A 162 -12.59 -0.71 -3.47
CA VAL A 162 -11.37 -0.06 -3.96
C VAL A 162 -10.31 -0.17 -2.87
N PRO A 163 -9.26 -1.00 -3.03
CA PRO A 163 -8.21 -1.12 -2.04
C PRO A 163 -7.32 0.11 -2.01
N GLY A 164 -6.87 0.49 -0.82
CA GLY A 164 -5.92 1.57 -0.61
C GLY A 164 -5.34 1.59 0.80
N LEU A 165 -4.50 2.58 1.06
CA LEU A 165 -3.80 2.79 2.32
C LEU A 165 -4.20 4.12 2.95
N ARG A 166 -4.11 4.21 4.27
CA ARG A 166 -4.28 5.50 4.96
C ARG A 166 -3.10 6.43 4.67
N THR A 167 -3.39 7.69 4.38
CA THR A 167 -2.36 8.74 4.23
C THR A 167 -2.25 9.56 5.53
N PRO A 168 -1.11 9.52 6.23
CA PRO A 168 -0.93 10.35 7.41
C PRO A 168 -0.71 11.81 6.99
N GLY A 169 -1.73 12.64 7.25
CA GLY A 169 -1.59 14.09 7.50
C GLY A 169 -0.80 14.91 6.48
N LEU A 170 -1.00 14.72 5.16
CA LEU A 170 -0.57 15.74 4.21
C LEU A 170 -1.44 16.99 4.43
N ASN A 171 -0.80 18.12 4.71
CA ASN A 171 -1.40 19.40 5.06
C ASN A 171 -2.76 19.67 4.37
N HIS A 172 -3.68 20.18 5.17
CA HIS A 172 -5.13 20.41 4.98
C HIS A 172 -5.55 21.26 3.75
N ASN A 173 -4.67 21.51 2.79
CA ASN A 173 -4.83 22.53 1.75
C ASN A 173 -5.01 21.96 0.31
N THR A 174 -4.99 20.64 0.10
CA THR A 174 -5.34 20.05 -1.21
C THR A 174 -6.55 19.14 -1.07
N ALA A 175 -7.69 19.64 -1.53
CA ALA A 175 -9.04 19.12 -1.31
C ALA A 175 -9.38 17.80 -2.02
N GLN A 176 -8.41 16.94 -2.37
CA GLN A 176 -8.69 15.82 -3.28
C GLN A 176 -8.47 14.39 -2.77
N ASN A 177 -7.98 14.13 -1.55
CA ASN A 177 -8.15 12.81 -0.92
C ASN A 177 -7.80 12.87 0.58
N ARG A 178 -8.80 13.12 1.44
CA ARG A 178 -8.62 13.07 2.89
C ARG A 178 -8.32 11.62 3.32
N GLY A 179 -7.08 11.36 3.72
CA GLY A 179 -6.72 10.15 4.47
C GLY A 179 -6.70 8.83 3.71
N PHE A 180 -6.87 8.80 2.38
CA PHE A 180 -6.90 7.57 1.59
C PHE A 180 -6.06 7.66 0.32
N CYS A 181 -5.19 6.68 0.10
CA CYS A 181 -4.39 6.49 -1.11
C CYS A 181 -4.83 5.20 -1.80
N SER A 182 -5.59 5.32 -2.89
CA SER A 182 -6.00 4.18 -3.71
C SER A 182 -4.80 3.51 -4.37
N LEU A 183 -4.79 2.18 -4.44
CA LEU A 183 -3.76 1.43 -5.18
C LEU A 183 -3.75 1.76 -6.68
N HIS A 184 -4.86 2.22 -7.24
CA HIS A 184 -4.96 2.68 -8.63
C HIS A 184 -4.16 3.97 -8.88
N GLY A 185 -3.84 4.71 -7.81
CA GLY A 185 -3.06 5.94 -7.86
C GLY A 185 -1.57 5.69 -7.65
N SER A 186 -0.88 5.15 -8.67
CA SER A 186 0.54 4.78 -8.60
C SER A 186 1.46 5.86 -8.04
N LYS A 187 1.28 7.12 -8.48
CA LYS A 187 2.10 8.25 -7.99
C LYS A 187 1.88 8.51 -6.50
N GLY A 188 0.63 8.43 -6.04
CA GLY A 188 0.28 8.61 -4.63
C GLY A 188 0.86 7.50 -3.76
N LEU A 189 0.77 6.24 -4.22
CA LEU A 189 1.30 5.07 -3.52
C LEU A 189 2.82 5.14 -3.38
N MET A 190 3.52 5.48 -4.47
CA MET A 190 4.99 5.63 -4.45
C MET A 190 5.43 6.79 -3.57
N PHE A 191 4.68 7.89 -3.56
CA PHE A 191 4.95 9.02 -2.67
C PHE A 191 4.76 8.63 -1.20
N LEU A 192 3.67 7.94 -0.88
CA LEU A 192 3.39 7.46 0.48
C LEU A 192 4.50 6.53 0.99
N ALA A 193 4.94 5.58 0.17
CA ALA A 193 6.02 4.67 0.54
C ALA A 193 7.37 5.38 0.77
N GLN A 194 7.70 6.35 -0.09
CA GLN A 194 8.89 7.19 0.10
C GLN A 194 8.81 8.01 1.40
N ASP A 195 7.65 8.58 1.67
CA ASP A 195 7.40 9.36 2.88
C ASP A 195 7.53 8.50 4.15
N ILE A 196 7.04 7.25 4.14
CA ILE A 196 7.27 6.27 5.21
C ILE A 196 8.77 6.02 5.42
N LEU A 197 9.54 5.75 4.35
CA LEU A 197 11.00 5.55 4.44
C LEU A 197 11.72 6.78 5.00
N LYS A 198 11.37 7.98 4.52
CA LYS A 198 12.03 9.24 4.90
C LYS A 198 11.70 9.67 6.33
N ARG A 199 10.46 9.48 6.79
CA ARG A 199 10.03 9.83 8.16
C ARG A 199 10.78 9.06 9.25
N SER A 200 11.33 7.89 8.92
CA SER A 200 12.21 7.16 9.83
C SER A 200 13.51 7.93 10.12
N PHE A 201 13.93 8.90 9.31
CA PHE A 201 15.22 9.61 9.44
C PHE A 201 15.06 11.15 9.55
N PRO A 202 14.44 11.68 10.62
CA PRO A 202 14.10 13.11 10.73
C PRO A 202 15.30 14.05 10.94
N GLU A 203 16.46 13.54 11.37
CA GLU A 203 17.63 14.36 11.80
C GLU A 203 18.96 13.86 11.23
N SER A 204 18.95 13.16 10.09
CA SER A 204 20.21 12.67 9.53
C SER A 204 21.08 13.83 9.03
N ARG A 205 22.02 14.31 9.86
CA ARG A 205 23.06 15.30 9.51
C ARG A 205 23.84 14.92 8.24
N ASN A 206 23.89 13.63 7.92
CA ASN A 206 24.61 13.07 6.78
C ASN A 206 23.70 12.64 5.62
N GLY A 207 22.40 13.00 5.64
CA GLY A 207 21.43 12.54 4.66
C GLY A 207 20.92 11.10 4.90
N LEU A 208 20.04 10.63 4.02
CA LEU A 208 19.50 9.26 4.08
C LEU A 208 20.62 8.24 3.89
N LEU A 209 20.45 7.03 4.45
CA LEU A 209 21.35 5.92 4.16
C LEU A 209 21.34 5.63 2.65
N PRO A 210 22.50 5.35 2.00
CA PRO A 210 22.57 5.21 0.54
C PRO A 210 21.56 4.21 -0.05
N LEU A 211 21.34 3.09 0.65
CA LEU A 211 20.33 2.11 0.25
C LEU A 211 18.90 2.68 0.31
N VAL A 212 18.54 3.36 1.40
CA VAL A 212 17.21 3.95 1.59
C VAL A 212 16.96 5.04 0.55
N GLU A 213 17.97 5.87 0.26
CA GLU A 213 17.91 6.88 -0.78
C GLU A 213 17.71 6.26 -2.17
N ASN A 214 18.48 5.23 -2.50
CA ASN A 214 18.36 4.51 -3.77
C ASN A 214 16.98 3.89 -3.95
N LEU A 215 16.43 3.24 -2.91
CA LEU A 215 15.09 2.66 -2.94
C LEU A 215 14.00 3.73 -3.09
N ALA A 216 14.14 4.86 -2.38
CA ALA A 216 13.21 5.99 -2.52
C ALA A 216 13.23 6.60 -3.93
N ASN A 217 14.42 6.75 -4.52
CA ASN A 217 14.59 7.22 -5.89
C ASN A 217 13.97 6.25 -6.90
N LEU A 218 14.16 4.93 -6.71
CA LEU A 218 13.57 3.92 -7.56
C LEU A 218 12.03 3.94 -7.51
N MET A 219 11.44 4.08 -6.32
CA MET A 219 9.98 4.28 -6.17
C MET A 219 9.49 5.54 -6.91
N ASN A 220 10.26 6.63 -6.86
CA ASN A 220 9.91 7.87 -7.57
C ASN A 220 9.89 7.69 -9.09
N GLU A 221 10.89 6.99 -9.64
CA GLU A 221 10.93 6.67 -11.07
C GLU A 221 9.75 5.79 -11.50
N LEU A 222 9.44 4.74 -10.72
CA LEU A 222 8.27 3.88 -10.97
C LEU A 222 6.94 4.67 -10.94
N GLY A 223 6.83 5.63 -10.02
CA GLY A 223 5.66 6.52 -9.94
C GLY A 223 5.46 7.41 -11.17
N LYS A 224 6.55 7.81 -11.86
CA LYS A 224 6.50 8.60 -13.10
C LYS A 224 6.07 7.76 -14.31
N LEU A 225 6.47 6.49 -14.35
CA LEU A 225 6.16 5.59 -15.47
C LEU A 225 4.65 5.30 -15.61
N SER A 226 3.90 5.37 -14.51
CA SER A 226 2.46 5.10 -14.51
C SER A 226 1.58 6.30 -14.89
N GLY A 227 2.16 7.48 -15.15
CA GLY A 227 1.44 8.74 -15.38
C GLY A 227 1.34 9.19 -16.85
N LYS A 228 1.66 8.32 -17.81
CA LYS A 228 1.52 8.59 -19.25
C LYS A 228 0.33 7.84 -19.84
#